data_AF-A0A1S8SW94-F1
#
_entry.id   AF-A0A1S8SW94-F1
#
_cell.length_a   1.000
_cell.length_b   1.000
_cell.length_c   1.000
_cell.angle_alpha   90.00
_cell.angle_beta   90.00
_cell.angle_gamma   90.00
#
_symmetry.space_group_name_H-M   'P 1'
#
loop_
_entity.id
_entity.type
_entity.pdbx_description
1 polymer ?
#
loop_
_entity_poly.entity_id
_entity_poly.type
_entity_poly.pdbx_seq_one_letter_code
_entity_poly.pdbx_strand_id
1 'polypeptide(L)' 'MVVGCKCGSSSIVSKQWDEEYGAYYCVIWCEYCGYYWEGYINA' A
#
# COMPACT_ATOMS: atom_id res chain seq x y z
N MET A 1 -11.15 1.61 -1.94
CA MET A 1 -10.51 1.84 -3.25
C MET A 1 -9.04 1.56 -3.07
N VAL A 2 -8.49 0.51 -3.67
CA VAL A 2 -7.04 0.25 -3.57
C VAL A 2 -6.35 1.09 -4.63
N VAL A 3 -5.54 2.06 -4.21
CA VAL A 3 -4.64 2.80 -5.11
C VAL A 3 -3.54 1.81 -5.52
N GLY A 4 -3.58 1.37 -6.79
CA GLY A 4 -2.68 0.36 -7.34
C GLY A 4 -1.89 0.88 -8.55
N CYS A 5 -0.68 0.35 -8.76
CA CYS A 5 0.05 0.60 -10.00
C CYS A 5 -0.68 -0.07 -11.17
N LYS A 6 -0.86 0.67 -12.28
CA LYS A 6 -1.44 0.12 -13.52
C LYS A 6 -0.65 -1.05 -14.11
N CYS A 7 0.65 -1.13 -13.78
CA CYS A 7 1.54 -2.20 -14.19
C CYS A 7 1.22 -3.56 -13.55
N GLY A 8 0.42 -3.61 -12.48
CA GLY A 8 0.08 -4.85 -11.78
C GLY A 8 1.21 -5.47 -10.95
N SER A 9 2.45 -4.99 -11.08
CA SER A 9 3.64 -5.49 -10.37
C SER A 9 3.99 -4.68 -9.12
N SER A 10 2.99 -4.30 -8.34
CA SER A 10 3.18 -3.62 -7.05
C SER A 10 2.94 -4.58 -5.89
N SER A 11 3.74 -4.47 -4.84
CA SER A 11 3.64 -5.29 -3.63
C SER A 11 3.63 -4.41 -2.37
N ILE A 12 2.95 -4.88 -1.33
CA ILE A 12 3.00 -4.25 -0.01
C ILE A 12 4.34 -4.64 0.63
N VAL A 13 5.18 -3.65 0.93
CA VAL A 13 6.50 -3.85 1.54
C VAL A 13 6.48 -3.60 3.05
N SER A 14 5.49 -2.87 3.56
CA SER A 14 5.23 -2.72 4.99
C SER A 14 3.73 -2.67 5.24
N LYS A 15 3.27 -3.34 6.29
CA LYS A 15 1.88 -3.35 6.74
C LYS A 15 1.86 -3.24 8.25
N GLN A 16 1.27 -2.17 8.77
CA GLN A 16 1.17 -1.90 10.20
C GLN A 16 -0.27 -1.62 10.56
N TRP A 17 -0.71 -2.13 11.71
CA TRP A 17 -2.03 -1.82 12.24
C TRP A 17 -1.99 -0.44 12.88
N ASP A 18 -2.88 0.44 12.44
CA ASP A 18 -3.07 1.78 12.99
C ASP A 18 -4.36 1.76 13.83
N GLU A 19 -4.20 1.78 15.16
CA GLU A 19 -5.32 1.73 16.10
C GLU A 19 -6.18 3.00 16.06
N GLU A 20 -5.61 4.15 15.70
CA GLU A 20 -6.33 5.42 15.64
C GLU A 20 -7.31 5.43 14.46
N TYR A 21 -6.87 4.88 13.32
CA TYR A 21 -7.69 4.77 12.11
C TYR A 21 -8.49 3.47 12.00
N GLY A 22 -8.23 2.47 12.87
CA GLY A 22 -8.88 1.15 12.79
C GLY A 22 -8.64 0.45 11.45
N ALA A 23 -7.48 0.70 10.83
CA ALA A 23 -7.14 0.22 9.50
C ALA A 23 -5.65 -0.15 9.41
N TYR A 24 -5.28 -0.88 8.36
CA TYR A 24 -3.87 -1.16 8.11
C TYR A 24 -3.22 -0.05 7.31
N TYR A 25 -2.27 0.67 7.92
CA TYR A 25 -1.35 1.52 7.21
C TYR A 25 -0.38 0.66 6.39
N CYS A 26 -0.33 0.91 5.10
CA CYS A 26 0.46 0.11 4.16
C CYS A 26 1.36 0.97 3.30
N VAL A 27 2.53 0.42 3.06
CA VAL A 27 3.53 0.96 2.18
C VAL A 27 3.63 0.04 0.98
N ILE A 28 3.48 0.59 -0.22
CA ILE A 28 3.41 -0.16 -1.46
C ILE A 28 4.53 0.30 -2.38
N TRP A 29 5.26 -0.67 -2.94
CA TRP A 29 6.34 -0.44 -3.88
C TRP A 29 6.04 -1.14 -5.20
N CYS A 30 6.36 -0.47 -6.30
CA CYS A 30 6.41 -1.09 -7.61
C CYS A 30 7.83 -1.08 -8.15
N GLU A 31 8.43 -2.27 -8.23
CA GLU A 31 9.80 -2.44 -8.77
C GLU A 31 9.90 -2.04 -10.25
N TYR A 32 8.86 -2.30 -11.04
CA TYR A 32 8.88 -2.06 -12.48
C TYR A 32 8.77 -0.60 -12.85
N CYS A 33 7.93 0.16 -12.15
CA CYS A 33 7.75 1.57 -12.41
C CYS A 33 8.68 2.44 -11.56
N GLY A 34 9.30 1.90 -10.52
CA GLY A 34 10.15 2.63 -9.57
C GLY A 34 9.36 3.64 -8.73
N TYR A 35 8.06 3.37 -8.51
CA TYR A 35 7.18 4.25 -7.72
C TYR A 35 6.86 3.65 -6.36
N TYR A 36 6.74 4.55 -5.39
CA TYR A 36 6.41 4.30 -4.00
C TYR A 36 5.17 5.11 -3.62
N TRP A 37 4.26 4.50 -2.86
CA TRP A 37 3.19 5.24 -2.21
C TRP A 37 2.70 4.54 -0.94
N GLU A 38 1.97 5.32 -0.14
CA GLU A 38 1.48 4.93 1.17
C GLU A 38 -0.04 5.07 1.18
N GLY A 39 -0.71 4.26 1.98
CA GLY A 39 -2.16 4.36 2.14
C GLY A 39 -2.75 3.36 3.11
N TYR A 40 -4.03 3.56 3.42
CA TYR A 40 -4.78 2.67 4.29
C TYR A 40 -5.55 1.62 3.47
N ILE A 41 -5.49 0.38 3.92
CA ILE A 41 -6.42 -0.66 3.49
C ILE A 41 -7.31 -1.04 4.67
N ASN A 42 -8.61 -0.90 4.45
CA ASN A 42 -9.62 -1.37 5.40
C ASN A 42 -9.55 -2.91 5.48
N ALA A 43 -9.77 -3.42 6.69
CA ALA A 43 -9.92 -4.85 6.94
C ALA A 43 -11.15 -5.43 6.22
#